data_AF-A0A0C4F1G4-F1
#
_entry.id   AF-A0A0C4F1G4-F1
#
_cell.length_a   1.000
_cell.length_b   1.000
_cell.length_c   1.000
_cell.angle_alpha   90.00
_cell.angle_beta   90.00
_cell.angle_gamma   90.00
#
_symmetry.space_group_name_H-M   'P 1'
#
loop_
_entity.id
_entity.type
_entity.pdbx_description
1 polymer ?
#
loop_
_entity_poly.entity_id
_entity_poly.type
_entity_poly.pdbx_seq_one_letter_code
_entity_poly.pdbx_strand_id
1 'polypeptide(L)'
;MTTSEMTIRQIEGQAKFRGTASGQTARTNAQREAHPGQTEEDQDEEIFHSFTPASFDLLVPKLKLKLDSVRLHLDNLPPPTAFQSRHPQLVSSISLLTEWSDLLCSSIIMTERELSFYSKERDRSIIIPYQAISLHGISGGGVDAQLYCQLDLVEMIASQRRSLGGTGQQEEEEEQEEQEEPIALIITPEEGDRSTLVQEIFQAMSYCASLHPTILPRMEDQDDKDDHHLLEALLDHDTSTEQPSADQLSVSNRFQPY
;
A
#
# COMPACT_ATOMS: atom_id res chain seq x y z
N MET A 1 -12.81 9.96 1.48
CA MET A 1 -12.03 9.61 0.29
C MET A 1 -12.90 9.81 -0.92
N THR A 2 -12.58 10.83 -1.71
CA THR A 2 -13.27 11.09 -2.98
C THR A 2 -12.72 10.15 -4.06
N THR A 3 -13.51 9.87 -5.10
CA THR A 3 -13.09 8.98 -6.20
C THR A 3 -11.79 9.44 -6.88
N SER A 4 -11.48 10.73 -6.85
CA SER A 4 -10.24 11.29 -7.40
C SER A 4 -8.98 10.93 -6.61
N GLU A 5 -9.07 10.51 -5.35
CA GLU A 5 -7.90 10.15 -4.54
C GLU A 5 -7.41 8.70 -4.82
N MET A 6 -8.25 7.86 -5.43
CA MET A 6 -7.96 6.45 -5.67
C MET A 6 -7.44 6.15 -7.09
N THR A 7 -7.08 7.18 -7.85
CA THR A 7 -6.67 7.01 -9.26
C THR A 7 -5.30 7.64 -9.50
N ILE A 8 -4.54 7.06 -10.43
CA ILE A 8 -3.34 7.71 -10.97
C ILE A 8 -3.77 9.00 -11.65
N ARG A 9 -3.12 10.11 -11.29
CA ARG A 9 -3.49 11.44 -11.79
C ARG A 9 -2.28 12.35 -11.89
N GLN A 10 -2.45 13.45 -12.62
CA GLN A 10 -1.45 14.50 -12.73
C GLN A 10 -1.96 15.78 -12.07
N ILE A 11 -1.05 16.51 -11.43
CA ILE A 11 -1.30 17.85 -10.87
C ILE A 11 -0.26 18.85 -11.40
N GLU A 12 -0.62 20.13 -11.37
CA GLU A 12 0.33 21.22 -11.60
C GLU A 12 1.20 21.46 -10.36
N GLY A 13 2.48 21.70 -10.58
CA GLY A 13 3.47 21.92 -9.53
C GLY A 13 3.76 20.67 -8.68
N GLN A 14 4.34 20.92 -7.51
CA GLN A 14 4.73 19.91 -6.54
C GLN A 14 3.56 19.54 -5.60
N ALA A 15 3.42 18.27 -5.25
CA ALA A 15 2.45 17.82 -4.25
C ALA A 15 2.63 18.58 -2.92
N LYS A 16 1.50 19.02 -2.33
CA LYS A 16 1.49 19.76 -1.07
C LYS A 16 1.57 18.80 0.11
N PHE A 17 2.42 19.09 1.08
CA PHE A 17 2.58 18.27 2.28
C PHE A 17 2.89 19.14 3.51
N ARG A 18 2.60 18.58 4.69
CA ARG A 18 2.99 19.13 5.98
C ARG A 18 4.26 18.42 6.44
N GLY A 19 5.30 19.19 6.76
CA GLY A 19 6.54 18.64 7.31
C GLY A 19 6.32 17.89 8.63
N THR A 20 7.11 16.85 8.87
CA THR A 20 7.21 16.21 10.19
C THR A 20 7.83 17.22 11.16
N ALA A 21 7.09 17.59 12.21
CA ALA A 21 7.62 18.50 13.23
C ALA A 21 8.71 17.77 14.04
N SER A 22 9.97 17.89 13.61
CA SER A 22 11.12 17.72 14.49
C SER A 22 11.53 19.11 14.99
N GLY A 23 11.18 19.44 16.24
CA GLY A 23 11.78 20.56 16.97
C GLY A 23 10.92 21.82 17.17
N GLN A 24 10.52 22.02 18.43
CA GLN A 24 10.29 23.30 19.12
C GLN A 24 9.38 24.36 18.48
N THR A 25 8.20 24.51 19.07
CA THR A 25 7.64 25.83 19.45
C THR A 25 6.97 25.64 20.81
N ALA A 26 7.67 25.96 21.90
CA ALA A 26 7.66 27.29 22.53
C ALA A 26 6.22 27.73 22.86
N ARG A 27 5.88 27.52 24.13
CA ARG A 27 4.68 28.02 24.81
C ARG A 27 4.48 29.51 24.53
N THR A 28 3.26 29.88 24.19
CA THR A 28 2.74 31.21 24.52
C THR A 28 1.52 31.01 25.41
N ASN A 29 1.74 31.20 26.73
CA ASN A 29 0.68 31.36 27.71
C ASN A 29 -0.02 32.69 27.40
N ALA A 30 -1.22 32.62 26.84
CA ALA A 30 -2.15 33.74 26.84
C ALA A 30 -3.13 33.55 28.01
N GLN A 31 -2.92 34.42 28.99
CA GLN A 31 -3.71 34.70 30.19
C GLN A 31 -5.21 34.83 29.85
N ARG A 32 -6.05 34.00 30.47
CA ARG A 32 -7.51 34.15 30.44
C ARG A 32 -8.02 34.37 31.87
N GLU A 33 -8.59 35.54 32.07
CA GLU A 33 -9.17 36.02 33.32
C GLU A 33 -10.42 35.19 33.69
N ALA A 34 -10.57 34.96 34.99
CA ALA A 34 -11.64 34.19 35.59
C ALA A 34 -12.97 34.98 35.64
N HIS A 35 -14.05 34.36 35.17
CA HIS A 35 -15.41 34.70 35.56
C HIS A 35 -16.05 33.49 36.29
N PRO A 36 -16.69 33.69 37.45
CA PRO A 36 -17.21 32.58 38.24
C PRO A 36 -18.67 32.29 37.85
N GLY A 37 -18.99 31.00 37.71
CA GLY A 37 -20.36 30.51 37.77
C GLY A 37 -20.88 29.91 36.48
N GLN A 38 -20.34 28.75 36.09
CA GLN A 38 -21.02 27.77 35.24
C GLN A 38 -20.45 26.39 35.57
N THR A 39 -21.34 25.43 35.76
CA THR A 39 -21.10 24.05 36.18
C THR A 39 -20.15 23.36 35.17
N GLU A 40 -19.01 22.89 35.65
CA GLU A 40 -17.86 22.46 34.83
C GLU A 40 -18.02 21.11 34.10
N GLU A 41 -19.10 20.35 34.34
CA GLU A 41 -19.23 18.99 33.77
C GLU A 41 -19.94 18.94 32.39
N ASP A 42 -20.76 19.93 32.02
CA ASP A 42 -21.53 19.89 30.76
C ASP A 42 -20.87 20.67 29.60
N GLN A 43 -19.94 21.61 29.87
CA GLN A 43 -19.32 22.43 28.80
C GLN A 43 -18.14 21.74 28.12
N ASP A 44 -17.48 20.81 28.79
CA ASP A 44 -16.35 20.09 28.21
C ASP A 44 -16.83 19.09 27.14
N GLU A 45 -17.99 18.46 27.31
CA GLU A 45 -18.55 17.54 26.30
C GLU A 45 -18.93 18.27 25.00
N GLU A 46 -19.55 19.46 25.05
CA GLU A 46 -19.90 20.23 23.84
C GLU A 46 -18.66 20.75 23.07
N ILE A 47 -17.57 21.04 23.78
CA ILE A 47 -16.33 21.49 23.14
C ILE A 47 -15.65 20.32 22.42
N PHE A 48 -15.68 19.09 22.94
CA PHE A 48 -15.06 17.95 22.25
C PHE A 48 -15.84 17.42 21.05
N HIS A 49 -17.16 17.65 20.98
CA HIS A 49 -17.99 17.19 19.86
C HIS A 49 -17.99 18.13 18.63
N SER A 50 -17.47 19.36 18.75
CA SER A 50 -17.54 20.37 17.69
C SER A 50 -16.27 20.50 16.82
N PHE A 51 -15.18 19.78 17.13
CA PHE A 51 -13.91 19.91 16.39
C PHE A 51 -13.55 18.74 15.47
N THR A 52 -14.37 17.69 15.37
CA THR A 52 -14.18 16.69 14.32
C THR A 52 -14.59 17.28 12.97
N PRO A 53 -13.66 17.54 12.05
CA PRO A 53 -14.02 18.06 10.74
C PRO A 53 -14.97 17.07 10.05
N ALA A 54 -15.98 17.58 9.35
CA ALA A 54 -16.88 16.76 8.53
C ALA A 54 -16.13 15.97 7.44
N SER A 55 -14.92 16.43 7.08
CA SER A 55 -13.99 15.68 6.24
C SER A 55 -12.53 16.03 6.58
N PHE A 56 -11.68 15.01 6.58
CA PHE A 56 -10.22 15.15 6.69
C PHE A 56 -9.56 15.51 5.35
N ASP A 57 -10.32 15.61 4.26
CA ASP A 57 -9.80 15.91 2.91
C ASP A 57 -9.11 17.29 2.86
N LEU A 58 -9.52 18.23 3.72
CA LEU A 58 -8.91 19.56 3.84
C LEU A 58 -7.56 19.56 4.58
N LEU A 59 -7.19 18.47 5.24
CA LEU A 59 -5.91 18.37 5.91
C LEU A 59 -4.80 18.06 4.91
N VAL A 60 -3.77 18.90 4.93
CA VAL A 60 -2.55 18.68 4.15
C VAL A 60 -1.89 17.37 4.59
N PRO A 61 -1.61 16.42 3.67
CA PRO A 61 -1.00 15.14 4.01
C PRO A 61 0.34 15.30 4.72
N LYS A 62 0.63 14.43 5.68
CA LYS A 62 1.90 14.44 6.40
C LYS A 62 3.00 13.82 5.53
N LEU A 63 4.11 14.55 5.37
CA LEU A 63 5.29 14.07 4.66
C LEU A 63 5.93 12.89 5.42
N LYS A 64 6.34 11.86 4.69
CA LYS A 64 7.15 10.76 5.21
C LYS A 64 8.56 10.77 4.67
N LEU A 65 8.69 11.00 3.37
CA LEU A 65 9.97 11.06 2.70
C LEU A 65 9.89 12.06 1.56
N LYS A 66 10.94 12.86 1.39
CA LYS A 66 11.21 13.61 0.17
C LYS A 66 12.66 13.37 -0.20
N LEU A 67 12.90 12.87 -1.40
CA LEU A 67 14.24 12.72 -1.96
C LEU A 67 14.28 13.40 -3.31
N ASP A 68 15.41 14.03 -3.60
CA ASP A 68 15.64 14.71 -4.87
C ASP A 68 16.28 13.75 -5.87
N SER A 69 16.19 14.08 -7.17
CA SER A 69 16.87 13.40 -8.27
C SER A 69 16.64 11.87 -8.31
N VAL A 70 15.45 11.47 -8.75
CA VAL A 70 15.10 10.04 -8.94
C VAL A 70 14.70 9.77 -10.38
N ARG A 71 15.19 8.68 -10.95
CA ARG A 71 14.74 8.18 -12.25
C ARG A 71 13.53 7.27 -12.08
N LEU A 72 12.52 7.53 -12.89
CA LEU A 72 11.35 6.68 -13.05
C LEU A 72 11.54 5.84 -14.31
N HIS A 73 11.34 4.53 -14.22
CA HIS A 73 11.28 3.64 -15.38
C HIS A 73 10.06 2.74 -15.26
N LEU A 74 9.30 2.59 -16.33
CA LEU A 74 8.11 1.75 -16.37
C LEU A 74 8.27 0.68 -17.44
N ASP A 75 8.28 -0.57 -16.97
CA ASP A 75 8.30 -1.78 -17.77
C ASP A 75 6.87 -2.32 -17.97
N ASN A 76 6.71 -3.13 -19.01
CA ASN A 76 5.46 -3.81 -19.35
C ASN A 76 4.27 -2.87 -19.61
N LEU A 77 4.54 -1.64 -20.07
CA LEU A 77 3.48 -0.74 -20.54
C LEU A 77 2.84 -1.31 -21.82
N PRO A 78 1.53 -1.61 -21.82
CA PRO A 78 0.87 -2.13 -23.01
C PRO A 78 0.87 -1.10 -24.16
N PRO A 79 0.90 -1.55 -25.42
CA PRO A 79 0.91 -0.65 -26.56
C PRO A 79 -0.42 0.10 -26.69
N PRO A 80 -0.44 1.33 -27.26
CA PRO A 80 -1.65 2.13 -27.50
C PRO A 80 -2.83 1.40 -28.16
N THR A 81 -2.54 0.37 -28.96
CA THR A 81 -3.53 -0.42 -29.68
C THR A 81 -4.28 -1.44 -28.79
N ALA A 82 -3.74 -1.79 -27.62
CA ALA A 82 -4.35 -2.75 -26.69
C ALA A 82 -5.53 -2.15 -25.90
N PHE A 83 -5.80 -0.85 -26.04
CA PHE A 83 -6.74 -0.10 -25.21
C PHE A 83 -8.17 0.02 -25.76
N GLN A 84 -8.44 -0.48 -26.97
CA GLN A 84 -9.69 -0.17 -27.70
C GLN A 84 -10.97 -0.70 -27.02
N SER A 85 -10.85 -1.73 -26.18
CA SER A 85 -11.95 -2.36 -25.43
C SER A 85 -11.88 -2.16 -23.92
N ARG A 86 -10.92 -1.36 -23.42
CA ARG A 86 -10.64 -1.26 -21.97
C ARG A 86 -11.39 -0.12 -21.30
N HIS A 87 -11.54 -0.22 -19.97
CA HIS A 87 -12.16 0.80 -19.16
C HIS A 87 -11.45 2.18 -19.33
N PRO A 88 -12.17 3.30 -19.56
CA PRO A 88 -11.55 4.60 -19.88
C PRO A 88 -10.52 5.10 -18.86
N GLN A 89 -10.73 4.79 -17.58
CA GLN A 89 -9.80 5.16 -16.49
C GLN A 89 -8.48 4.38 -16.56
N LEU A 90 -8.52 3.13 -17.02
CA LEU A 90 -7.32 2.32 -17.23
C LEU A 90 -6.49 2.91 -18.36
N VAL A 91 -7.14 3.23 -19.48
CA VAL A 91 -6.51 3.88 -20.65
C VAL A 91 -5.87 5.21 -20.26
N SER A 92 -6.59 6.05 -19.49
CA SER A 92 -6.04 7.32 -19.01
C SER A 92 -4.83 7.13 -18.08
N SER A 93 -4.88 6.14 -17.18
CA SER A 93 -3.78 5.86 -16.25
C SER A 93 -2.54 5.41 -17.00
N ILE A 94 -2.69 4.51 -17.99
CA ILE A 94 -1.56 3.97 -18.77
C ILE A 94 -0.97 5.04 -19.69
N SER A 95 -1.80 5.90 -20.30
CA SER A 95 -1.31 7.04 -21.08
C SER A 95 -0.46 7.97 -20.22
N LEU A 96 -0.91 8.28 -19.00
CA LEU A 96 -0.14 9.09 -18.05
C LEU A 96 1.17 8.40 -17.66
N LEU A 97 1.14 7.11 -17.32
CA LEU A 97 2.37 6.38 -16.98
C LEU A 97 3.37 6.38 -18.14
N THR A 98 2.90 6.20 -19.38
CA THR A 98 3.73 6.23 -20.58
C THR A 98 4.41 7.58 -20.77
N GLU A 99 3.70 8.68 -20.55
CA GLU A 99 4.27 10.04 -20.61
C GLU A 99 5.36 10.27 -19.55
N TRP A 100 5.31 9.53 -18.45
CA TRP A 100 6.20 9.67 -17.30
C TRP A 100 7.34 8.66 -17.25
N SER A 101 7.35 7.65 -18.14
CA SER A 101 8.43 6.68 -18.23
C SER A 101 9.75 7.31 -18.65
N ASP A 102 10.85 6.73 -18.16
CA ASP A 102 12.25 7.13 -18.39
C ASP A 102 12.62 8.55 -17.96
N LEU A 103 11.78 9.20 -17.17
CA LEU A 103 12.04 10.57 -16.71
C LEU A 103 12.94 10.62 -15.49
N LEU A 104 13.87 11.57 -15.52
CA LEU A 104 14.53 12.05 -14.31
C LEU A 104 13.62 13.06 -13.61
N CYS A 105 12.98 12.62 -12.53
CA CYS A 105 12.16 13.46 -11.69
C CYS A 105 13.04 14.24 -10.70
N SER A 106 12.70 15.51 -10.52
CA SER A 106 13.42 16.39 -9.59
C SER A 106 13.23 15.95 -8.13
N SER A 107 12.10 15.33 -7.79
CA SER A 107 11.91 14.73 -6.47
C SER A 107 10.84 13.64 -6.45
N ILE A 108 11.04 12.62 -5.63
CA ILE A 108 9.99 11.74 -5.08
C ILE A 108 9.49 12.33 -3.76
N ILE A 109 8.18 12.33 -3.57
CA ILE A 109 7.54 12.82 -2.35
C ILE A 109 6.51 11.79 -1.92
N MET A 110 6.70 11.25 -0.72
CA MET A 110 5.84 10.25 -0.11
C MET A 110 5.12 10.87 1.06
N THR A 111 3.79 10.80 1.02
CA THR A 111 2.94 11.24 2.12
C THR A 111 2.15 10.05 2.66
N GLU A 112 1.47 10.23 3.79
CA GLU A 112 0.58 9.19 4.31
C GLU A 112 -0.56 8.81 3.35
N ARG A 113 -0.84 9.60 2.30
CA ARG A 113 -1.95 9.35 1.37
C ARG A 113 -1.50 8.84 0.00
N GLU A 114 -0.40 9.39 -0.50
CA GLU A 114 -0.01 9.17 -1.89
C GLU A 114 1.51 9.27 -2.10
N LEU A 115 1.96 8.56 -3.12
CA LEU A 115 3.29 8.65 -3.72
C LEU A 115 3.23 9.64 -4.89
N SER A 116 4.19 10.54 -4.98
CA SER A 116 4.27 11.49 -6.08
C SER A 116 5.66 11.68 -6.62
N PHE A 117 5.76 11.92 -7.92
CA PHE A 117 6.99 12.26 -8.61
C PHE A 117 6.82 13.62 -9.24
N TYR A 118 7.74 14.55 -8.95
CA TYR A 118 7.71 15.92 -9.46
C TYR A 118 8.77 16.12 -10.53
N SER A 119 8.35 16.64 -11.68
CA SER A 119 9.25 17.08 -12.76
C SER A 119 9.28 18.60 -12.80
N LYS A 120 10.43 19.19 -12.47
CA LYS A 120 10.64 20.65 -12.56
C LYS A 120 10.60 21.16 -14.00
N GLU A 121 10.99 20.34 -14.97
CA GLU A 121 10.95 20.70 -16.39
C GLU A 121 9.50 20.90 -16.88
N ARG A 122 8.60 20.03 -16.42
CA ARG A 122 7.18 20.06 -16.79
C ARG A 122 6.33 20.93 -15.86
N ASP A 123 6.89 21.33 -14.71
CA ASP A 123 6.18 21.94 -13.58
C ASP A 123 4.90 21.17 -13.21
N ARG A 124 5.03 19.85 -13.13
CA ARG A 124 3.93 18.91 -12.89
C ARG A 124 4.36 17.78 -11.99
N SER A 125 3.39 17.11 -11.38
CA SER A 125 3.57 15.88 -10.62
C SER A 125 2.61 14.80 -11.10
N ILE A 126 3.12 13.56 -11.22
CA ILE A 126 2.28 12.36 -11.27
C ILE A 126 2.09 11.84 -9.85
N ILE A 127 0.86 11.48 -9.54
CA ILE A 127 0.44 10.93 -8.26
C ILE A 127 0.02 9.48 -8.49
N ILE A 128 0.63 8.58 -7.72
CA ILE A 128 0.32 7.16 -7.69
C ILE A 128 -0.27 6.84 -6.30
N PRO A 129 -1.54 6.41 -6.21
CA PRO A 129 -2.12 5.98 -4.94
C PRO A 129 -1.47 4.67 -4.50
N TYR A 130 -1.32 4.47 -3.18
CA TYR A 130 -0.71 3.23 -2.66
C TYR A 130 -1.52 1.98 -3.01
N GLN A 131 -2.82 2.12 -3.19
CA GLN A 131 -3.73 1.05 -3.64
C GLN A 131 -3.42 0.55 -5.06
N ALA A 132 -2.72 1.34 -5.89
CA ALA A 132 -2.27 0.89 -7.21
C ALA A 132 -1.03 -0.01 -7.12
N ILE A 133 -0.33 -0.04 -5.98
CA ILE A 133 0.90 -0.79 -5.79
C ILE A 133 0.54 -2.12 -5.12
N SER A 134 0.63 -3.22 -5.86
CA SER A 134 0.34 -4.56 -5.32
C SER A 134 1.50 -5.09 -4.47
N LEU A 135 2.74 -4.80 -4.87
CA LEU A 135 3.95 -5.18 -4.15
C LEU A 135 5.04 -4.14 -4.39
N HIS A 136 5.92 -3.95 -3.40
CA HIS A 136 7.18 -3.24 -3.58
C HIS A 136 8.32 -3.98 -2.90
N GLY A 137 9.53 -3.83 -3.44
CA GLY A 137 10.72 -4.50 -2.93
C GLY A 137 11.99 -3.83 -3.41
N ILE A 138 13.10 -4.18 -2.78
CA ILE A 138 14.43 -3.75 -3.21
C ILE A 138 14.93 -4.76 -4.24
N SER A 139 15.39 -4.27 -5.38
CA SER A 139 16.05 -5.07 -6.41
C SER A 139 17.50 -4.59 -6.59
N GLY A 140 18.39 -5.50 -6.97
CA GLY A 140 19.83 -5.23 -7.08
C GLY A 140 20.53 -5.09 -5.73
N GLY A 141 21.78 -4.61 -5.75
CA GLY A 141 22.59 -4.42 -4.54
C GLY A 141 23.74 -3.44 -4.75
N GLY A 142 24.16 -2.78 -3.67
CA GLY A 142 25.24 -1.80 -3.70
C GLY A 142 24.92 -0.63 -4.64
N VAL A 143 25.72 -0.47 -5.69
CA VAL A 143 25.55 0.61 -6.67
C VAL A 143 24.38 0.38 -7.63
N ASP A 144 23.86 -0.84 -7.75
CA ASP A 144 22.73 -1.16 -8.65
C ASP A 144 21.41 -1.32 -7.88
N ALA A 145 21.38 -0.89 -6.60
CA ALA A 145 20.17 -0.94 -5.79
C ALA A 145 19.08 -0.05 -6.40
N GLN A 146 17.86 -0.57 -6.53
CA GLN A 146 16.70 0.15 -7.03
C GLN A 146 15.45 -0.34 -6.30
N LEU A 147 14.41 0.49 -6.26
CA LEU A 147 13.11 0.06 -5.77
C LEU A 147 12.27 -0.45 -6.94
N TYR A 148 11.73 -1.66 -6.80
CA TYR A 148 10.77 -2.25 -7.71
C TYR A 148 9.38 -2.15 -7.09
N CYS A 149 8.39 -1.77 -7.90
CA CYS A 149 6.98 -1.73 -7.55
C CYS A 149 6.17 -2.41 -8.65
N GLN A 150 5.30 -3.33 -8.29
CA GLN A 150 4.31 -3.90 -9.21
C GLN A 150 3.03 -3.06 -9.12
N LEU A 151 2.56 -2.57 -10.26
CA LEU A 151 1.30 -1.81 -10.35
C LEU A 151 0.17 -2.72 -10.85
N ASP A 152 -0.92 -2.76 -10.09
CA ASP A 152 -2.14 -3.47 -10.45
C ASP A 152 -3.29 -2.48 -10.64
N LEU A 153 -3.42 -2.01 -11.88
CA LEU A 153 -4.41 -0.99 -12.24
C LEU A 153 -5.82 -1.57 -12.36
N VAL A 154 -5.94 -2.85 -12.69
CA VAL A 154 -7.22 -3.55 -12.83
C VAL A 154 -7.84 -3.70 -11.44
N GLU A 155 -7.08 -4.26 -10.49
CA GLU A 155 -7.56 -4.44 -9.13
C GLU A 155 -7.83 -3.11 -8.41
N MET A 156 -7.03 -2.06 -8.71
CA MET A 156 -7.30 -0.71 -8.20
C MET A 156 -8.68 -0.21 -8.65
N ILE A 157 -9.01 -0.34 -9.95
CA ILE A 157 -10.31 0.09 -10.50
C ILE A 157 -11.44 -0.79 -9.95
N ALA A 158 -11.26 -2.10 -9.89
CA ALA A 158 -12.24 -3.04 -9.33
C ALA A 158 -12.53 -2.75 -7.85
N SER A 159 -11.50 -2.51 -7.05
CA SER A 159 -11.61 -2.14 -5.63
C SER A 159 -12.33 -0.82 -5.42
N GLN A 160 -12.10 0.17 -6.29
CA GLN A 160 -12.84 1.42 -6.27
C GLN A 160 -14.33 1.22 -6.50
N ARG A 161 -14.71 0.37 -7.47
CA ARG A 161 -16.14 0.05 -7.76
C ARG A 161 -16.79 -0.68 -6.58
N ARG A 162 -16.10 -1.63 -5.95
CA ARG A 162 -16.58 -2.33 -4.74
C ARG A 162 -16.81 -1.38 -3.57
N SER A 163 -15.87 -0.46 -3.32
CA SER A 163 -16.00 0.54 -2.24
C SER A 163 -17.17 1.50 -2.43
N LEU A 164 -17.65 1.70 -3.66
CA LEU A 164 -18.78 2.58 -3.97
C LEU A 164 -20.13 1.86 -3.94
N GLY A 165 -20.19 0.59 -3.51
CA GLY A 165 -21.43 -0.17 -3.41
C GLY A 165 -21.98 -0.65 -4.76
N GLY A 166 -21.13 -0.76 -5.79
CA GLY A 166 -21.52 -1.32 -7.08
C GLY A 166 -21.74 -2.83 -6.97
N THR A 167 -22.99 -3.25 -6.81
CA THR A 167 -23.40 -4.66 -6.83
C THR A 167 -23.77 -5.07 -8.27
N GLY A 168 -23.01 -5.97 -8.88
CA GLY A 168 -23.58 -6.87 -9.91
C GLY A 168 -22.98 -6.90 -11.33
N GLN A 169 -21.70 -6.60 -11.53
CA GLN A 169 -21.03 -6.86 -12.84
C GLN A 169 -19.61 -7.40 -12.67
N GLN A 170 -19.38 -8.32 -11.72
CA GLN A 170 -18.04 -8.89 -11.51
C GLN A 170 -17.70 -10.02 -12.48
N GLU A 171 -18.68 -10.79 -12.96
CA GLU A 171 -18.38 -12.08 -13.60
C GLU A 171 -18.09 -12.02 -15.11
N GLU A 172 -18.47 -10.95 -15.84
CA GLU A 172 -18.31 -10.92 -17.31
C GLU A 172 -17.12 -10.09 -17.84
N GLU A 173 -16.51 -9.23 -17.01
CA GLU A 173 -15.31 -8.45 -17.41
C GLU A 173 -13.98 -9.12 -16.99
N GLU A 174 -13.99 -10.03 -16.00
CA GLU A 174 -12.78 -10.69 -15.47
C GLU A 174 -12.19 -11.73 -16.44
N GLU A 175 -12.99 -12.41 -17.26
CA GLU A 175 -12.53 -13.50 -18.14
C GLU A 175 -11.69 -13.06 -19.36
N GLN A 176 -11.61 -11.76 -19.68
CA GLN A 176 -10.80 -11.27 -20.82
C GLN A 176 -9.46 -10.63 -20.42
N GLU A 177 -9.20 -10.41 -19.13
CA GLU A 177 -8.00 -9.69 -18.66
C GLU A 177 -6.91 -10.61 -18.07
N GLU A 178 -7.10 -11.93 -18.06
CA GLU A 178 -6.25 -12.95 -17.39
C GLU A 178 -4.78 -13.10 -17.88
N GLN A 179 -4.29 -12.34 -18.87
CA GLN A 179 -2.95 -12.57 -19.45
C GLN A 179 -2.11 -11.32 -19.69
N GLU A 180 -2.34 -10.23 -18.97
CA GLU A 180 -1.39 -9.12 -19.01
C GLU A 180 -0.35 -9.19 -17.91
N GLU A 181 0.91 -9.05 -18.33
CA GLU A 181 2.03 -8.90 -17.42
C GLU A 181 1.85 -7.60 -16.62
N PRO A 182 2.01 -7.63 -15.29
CA PRO A 182 1.79 -6.44 -14.48
C PRO A 182 2.82 -5.36 -14.83
N ILE A 183 2.36 -4.10 -14.77
CA ILE A 183 3.21 -2.94 -15.04
C ILE A 183 4.23 -2.83 -13.91
N ALA A 184 5.51 -2.81 -14.26
CA ALA A 184 6.58 -2.70 -13.29
C ALA A 184 7.11 -1.26 -13.24
N LEU A 185 7.02 -0.63 -12.08
CA LEU A 185 7.59 0.66 -11.78
C LEU A 185 8.93 0.48 -11.08
N ILE A 186 10.00 0.99 -11.68
CA ILE A 186 11.36 1.00 -11.14
C ILE A 186 11.75 2.44 -10.76
N ILE A 187 12.24 2.61 -9.53
CA ILE A 187 12.67 3.89 -8.99
C ILE A 187 14.15 3.80 -8.63
N THR A 188 14.95 4.66 -9.28
CA THR A 188 16.41 4.66 -9.11
C THR A 188 16.90 6.03 -8.63
N PRO A 189 17.42 6.15 -7.40
CA PRO A 189 18.08 7.38 -6.94
C PRO A 189 19.36 7.67 -7.75
N GLU A 190 19.52 8.91 -8.21
CA GLU A 190 20.68 9.31 -9.04
C GLU A 190 21.80 9.98 -8.25
N GLU A 191 21.48 10.59 -7.11
CA GLU A 191 22.44 11.33 -6.30
C GLU A 191 22.57 10.72 -4.90
N GLY A 192 23.80 10.46 -4.46
CA GLY A 192 24.09 9.94 -3.11
C GLY A 192 24.39 8.44 -3.07
N ASP A 193 24.37 7.87 -1.86
CA ASP A 193 24.56 6.43 -1.65
C ASP A 193 23.26 5.68 -1.97
N ARG A 194 23.22 5.08 -3.16
CA ARG A 194 22.03 4.42 -3.71
C ARG A 194 21.49 3.32 -2.80
N SER A 195 22.35 2.53 -2.15
CA SER A 195 21.90 1.46 -1.25
C SER A 195 21.15 2.03 -0.04
N THR A 196 21.67 3.10 0.55
CA THR A 196 21.05 3.74 1.71
C THR A 196 19.74 4.43 1.31
N LEU A 197 19.73 5.16 0.19
CA LEU A 197 18.55 5.87 -0.28
C LEU A 197 17.41 4.93 -0.68
N VAL A 198 17.70 3.82 -1.34
CA VAL A 198 16.68 2.81 -1.67
C VAL A 198 16.10 2.18 -0.42
N GLN A 199 16.91 1.94 0.61
CA GLN A 199 16.43 1.45 1.91
C GLN A 199 15.48 2.47 2.57
N GLU A 200 15.80 3.76 2.52
CA GLU A 200 14.93 4.83 3.03
C GLU A 200 13.59 4.90 2.28
N ILE A 201 13.63 4.81 0.94
CA ILE A 201 12.42 4.76 0.11
C ILE A 201 11.59 3.53 0.46
N PHE A 202 12.21 2.36 0.55
CA PHE A 202 11.53 1.12 0.90
C PHE A 202 10.84 1.20 2.26
N GLN A 203 11.52 1.75 3.28
CA GLN A 203 10.95 1.89 4.61
C GLN A 203 9.76 2.86 4.63
N ALA A 204 9.91 4.02 3.97
CA ALA A 204 8.83 4.98 3.86
C ALA A 204 7.63 4.42 3.07
N MET A 205 7.89 3.70 1.97
CA MET A 205 6.87 3.05 1.15
C MET A 205 6.10 1.99 1.94
N SER A 206 6.83 1.11 2.63
CA SER A 206 6.23 0.05 3.45
C SER A 206 5.34 0.63 4.54
N TYR A 207 5.79 1.69 5.21
CA TYR A 207 4.97 2.38 6.19
C TYR A 207 3.70 2.97 5.56
N CYS A 208 3.82 3.69 4.44
CA CYS A 208 2.65 4.32 3.83
C CYS A 208 1.67 3.28 3.28
N ALA A 209 2.15 2.24 2.60
CA ALA A 209 1.34 1.14 2.10
C ALA A 209 0.56 0.44 3.23
N SER A 210 1.13 0.30 4.43
CA SER A 210 0.43 -0.29 5.59
C SER A 210 -0.79 0.53 6.05
N LEU A 211 -0.89 1.80 5.68
CA LEU A 211 -2.05 2.66 5.97
C LEU A 211 -3.17 2.54 4.92
N HIS A 212 -2.90 1.84 3.81
CA HIS A 212 -3.83 1.63 2.70
C HIS A 212 -3.96 0.13 2.40
N PRO A 213 -4.58 -0.65 3.32
CA PRO A 213 -4.80 -2.07 3.06
C PRO A 213 -5.61 -2.24 1.78
N THR A 214 -5.08 -2.99 0.82
CA THR A 214 -5.86 -3.46 -0.32
C THR A 214 -6.95 -4.38 0.22
N ILE A 215 -8.17 -4.23 -0.30
CA ILE A 215 -9.27 -5.15 0.02
C ILE A 215 -8.91 -6.42 -0.73
N LEU A 216 -8.11 -7.28 -0.09
CA LEU A 216 -7.90 -8.63 -0.59
C LEU A 216 -9.29 -9.22 -0.86
N PRO A 217 -9.48 -9.93 -1.98
CA PRO A 217 -10.66 -10.76 -2.15
C PRO A 217 -10.82 -11.51 -0.85
N ARG A 218 -12.00 -11.40 -0.22
CA ARG A 218 -12.31 -12.28 0.89
C ARG A 218 -12.05 -13.67 0.34
N MET A 219 -11.04 -14.35 0.86
CA MET A 219 -10.98 -15.78 0.71
C MET A 219 -12.27 -16.23 1.35
N GLU A 220 -13.30 -16.47 0.55
CA GLU A 220 -14.40 -17.27 1.01
C GLU A 220 -13.73 -18.57 1.44
N ASP A 221 -13.88 -18.92 2.71
CA ASP A 221 -13.42 -20.18 3.29
C ASP A 221 -14.13 -21.34 2.57
N GLN A 222 -13.78 -21.58 1.30
CA GLN A 222 -14.02 -22.81 0.58
C GLN A 222 -12.95 -23.77 1.05
N ASP A 223 -13.06 -24.26 2.30
CA ASP A 223 -12.49 -25.55 2.74
C ASP A 223 -12.92 -25.98 4.16
N ASP A 224 -14.00 -25.41 4.73
CA ASP A 224 -14.58 -25.87 6.01
C ASP A 224 -15.39 -27.19 5.89
N LYS A 225 -15.05 -28.08 4.96
CA LYS A 225 -15.74 -29.38 4.78
C LYS A 225 -14.85 -30.62 4.80
N ASP A 226 -13.54 -30.49 4.65
CA ASP A 226 -12.65 -31.66 4.55
C ASP A 226 -11.83 -31.93 5.83
N ASP A 227 -11.78 -30.98 6.78
CA ASP A 227 -11.01 -31.12 8.03
C ASP A 227 -11.67 -32.04 9.10
N HIS A 228 -12.95 -32.41 8.92
CA HIS A 228 -13.60 -33.36 9.82
C HIS A 228 -13.13 -34.81 9.63
N HIS A 229 -12.61 -35.17 8.46
CA HIS A 229 -12.15 -36.54 8.18
C HIS A 229 -10.76 -36.84 8.78
N LEU A 230 -9.90 -35.82 8.93
CA LEU A 230 -8.58 -36.00 9.54
C LEU A 230 -8.66 -36.15 11.07
N LEU A 231 -9.58 -35.43 11.72
CA LEU A 231 -9.81 -35.55 13.16
C LEU A 231 -10.46 -36.91 13.52
N GLU A 232 -11.36 -37.42 12.70
CA GLU A 232 -11.99 -38.74 12.91
C GLU A 232 -10.97 -39.88 12.76
N ALA A 233 -10.07 -39.81 11.76
CA ALA A 233 -9.01 -40.79 11.56
C ALA A 233 -7.94 -40.80 12.68
N LEU A 234 -7.70 -39.66 13.34
CA LEU A 234 -6.79 -39.56 14.48
C LEU A 234 -7.42 -40.08 15.79
N LEU A 235 -8.74 -39.93 15.95
CA LEU A 235 -9.47 -40.41 17.12
C LEU A 235 -9.71 -41.94 17.09
N ASP A 236 -9.88 -42.52 15.91
CA ASP A 236 -10.03 -43.99 15.75
C ASP A 236 -8.73 -44.76 16.03
N HIS A 237 -7.57 -44.12 15.94
CA HIS A 237 -6.28 -44.78 16.18
C HIS A 237 -5.89 -44.89 17.67
N ASP A 238 -6.60 -44.21 18.58
CA ASP A 238 -6.25 -44.15 20.01
C ASP A 238 -7.13 -45.05 20.91
N THR A 239 -8.06 -45.83 20.33
CA THR A 239 -8.95 -46.73 21.10
C THR A 239 -8.66 -48.23 20.96
N SER A 240 -7.61 -48.61 20.22
CA SER A 240 -7.18 -50.01 20.17
C SER A 240 -6.22 -50.33 21.32
N THR A 241 -6.77 -50.55 22.51
CA THR A 241 -6.10 -51.34 23.56
C THR A 241 -5.94 -52.78 23.09
N GLU A 242 -4.86 -53.07 22.38
CA GLU A 242 -4.36 -54.44 22.27
C GLU A 242 -2.91 -54.47 22.77
N GLN A 243 -2.78 -54.91 24.01
CA GLN A 243 -1.53 -55.13 24.73
C GLN A 243 -0.94 -56.48 24.29
N PRO A 244 0.34 -56.54 23.88
CA PRO A 244 1.11 -57.75 24.10
C PRO A 244 2.40 -57.45 24.90
N SER A 245 2.46 -58.13 26.04
CA SER A 245 3.64 -58.79 26.61
C SER A 245 4.94 -58.00 26.72
N ALA A 246 5.25 -57.60 27.96
CA ALA A 246 6.59 -57.29 28.40
C ALA A 246 7.51 -58.52 28.28
N ASP A 247 8.32 -58.58 27.23
CA ASP A 247 9.65 -59.18 27.26
C ASP A 247 10.39 -58.91 25.95
N GLN A 248 11.27 -57.90 25.97
CA GLN A 248 12.61 -57.92 25.33
C GLN A 248 13.29 -56.56 25.48
N LEU A 249 13.92 -56.38 26.64
CA LEU A 249 15.07 -55.51 26.78
C LEU A 249 16.23 -56.10 25.96
N SER A 250 16.68 -55.44 24.89
CA SER A 250 18.13 -55.37 24.62
C SER A 250 18.51 -54.25 23.64
N VAL A 251 19.18 -53.24 24.21
CA VAL A 251 20.43 -52.61 23.72
C VAL A 251 20.56 -52.32 22.22
N SER A 252 20.50 -51.03 21.86
CA SER A 252 21.71 -50.29 21.43
C SER A 252 21.37 -48.88 20.93
N ASN A 253 21.85 -47.91 21.70
CA ASN A 253 22.14 -46.56 21.24
C ASN A 253 23.01 -46.58 19.98
N ARG A 254 22.62 -45.87 18.92
CA ARG A 254 23.59 -45.16 18.07
C ARG A 254 22.94 -44.05 17.24
N PHE A 255 23.01 -42.83 17.76
CA PHE A 255 22.98 -41.61 16.95
C PHE A 255 24.16 -41.65 15.95
N GLN A 256 23.89 -41.48 14.66
CA GLN A 256 24.87 -40.96 13.70
C GLN A 256 24.19 -39.94 12.80
N PRO A 257 24.67 -38.69 12.73
CA PRO A 257 24.31 -37.77 11.67
C PRO A 257 25.28 -37.92 10.49
N TYR A 258 24.75 -37.72 9.28
CA TYR A 258 25.45 -37.09 8.16
C TYR A 258 24.67 -35.84 7.78
#